data_AF-A0A6V8E132-F1
#
_entry.id   AF-A0A6V8E132-F1
#
_cell.length_a   1.000
_cell.length_b   1.000
_cell.length_c   1.000
_cell.angle_alpha   90.00
_cell.angle_beta   90.00
_cell.angle_gamma   90.00
#
_symmetry.space_group_name_H-M   'P 1'
#
loop_
_entity.id
_entity.type
_entity.pdbx_description
1 polymer ?
#
loop_
_entity_poly.entity_id
_entity_poly.type
_entity_poly.pdbx_seq_one_letter_code
_entity_poly.pdbx_strand_id
1 'polypeptide(L)'
;MIDNAVISSSTSLSVEDYPVIVNNASIIGVVEVSGAIVLQLIDTQLDQAASIYTGASIDYYHTIEMMSTYLAIVKPTNYHLDIVYSNGDEEQIQVDGTYVEAIIKFTTRYAESTNDVSMLSLNIIANSLGHPTESQSFTMFELQQLVTPVIFTLNENQPPQINTISPSSTDQIMQTIPFESIIDASDDFDSASAMSYQWVITNDAGSEVYSYNSNNYNNTITLNSPGSYLLKIVVIDSNQAQTEEIIPIEVILLDSDGDYLSTCDDTTWFDLAASRSCGPDVYDDDDDNDGIIDSRDDWPLDACAWQDTDGDGQPDEVNCPEGVVSDLFEDQDDDGDGIPDVLEGTSDKSDGQFNLVTLILLVIGIVVVIMFVVRTRKGLQE
;
A
#
# COMPACT_ATOMS: atom_id res chain seq x y z
N MET A 1 42.95 31.77 -18.81
CA MET A 1 41.64 32.25 -18.36
C MET A 1 41.68 33.77 -18.37
N ILE A 2 40.71 34.39 -19.02
CA ILE A 2 40.49 35.84 -19.04
C ILE A 2 39.19 36.06 -18.29
N ASP A 3 39.16 37.00 -17.35
CA ASP A 3 38.00 37.25 -16.50
C ASP A 3 37.79 38.75 -16.31
N ASN A 4 36.54 39.20 -16.37
CA ASN A 4 36.13 40.58 -16.09
C ASN A 4 36.95 41.62 -16.86
N ALA A 5 37.03 41.49 -18.19
CA ALA A 5 37.93 42.26 -19.03
C ALA A 5 37.21 43.00 -20.17
N VAL A 6 37.74 44.18 -20.53
CA VAL A 6 37.40 44.86 -21.79
C VAL A 6 38.65 44.84 -22.66
N ILE A 7 38.59 44.10 -23.77
CA ILE A 7 39.70 43.95 -24.70
C ILE A 7 39.34 44.73 -25.97
N SER A 8 40.16 45.70 -26.33
CA SER A 8 39.94 46.55 -27.50
C SER A 8 41.23 46.69 -28.30
N SER A 9 41.29 46.03 -29.44
CA SER A 9 42.38 46.17 -30.42
C SER A 9 41.91 45.71 -31.80
N SER A 10 42.71 45.91 -32.85
CA SER A 10 42.35 45.43 -34.20
C SER A 10 42.18 43.91 -34.25
N THR A 11 43.07 43.17 -33.57
CA THR A 11 43.01 41.72 -33.37
C THR A 11 43.03 41.49 -31.87
N SER A 12 41.84 41.34 -31.29
CA SER A 12 41.65 41.33 -29.84
C SER A 12 41.98 39.98 -29.21
N LEU A 13 41.73 38.90 -29.93
CA LEU A 13 42.04 37.56 -29.46
C LEU A 13 42.48 36.70 -30.65
N SER A 14 43.66 36.10 -30.53
CA SER A 14 44.17 35.09 -31.46
C SER A 14 44.61 33.90 -30.62
N VAL A 15 43.92 32.77 -30.78
CA VAL A 15 44.10 31.57 -29.96
C VAL A 15 44.44 30.39 -30.88
N GLU A 16 45.60 29.80 -30.65
CA GLU A 16 46.11 28.66 -31.43
C GLU A 16 46.57 27.56 -30.48
N ASP A 17 46.11 26.33 -30.69
CA ASP A 17 46.54 25.08 -30.01
C ASP A 17 46.46 25.05 -28.47
N TYR A 18 46.06 26.14 -27.81
CA TYR A 18 45.85 26.23 -26.38
C TYR A 18 44.42 26.70 -26.08
N PRO A 19 43.59 25.90 -25.40
CA PRO A 19 42.23 26.31 -25.06
C PRO A 19 42.26 27.48 -24.07
N VAL A 20 41.30 28.39 -24.25
CA VAL A 20 41.11 29.57 -23.39
C VAL A 20 39.66 29.60 -22.93
N ILE A 21 39.47 30.00 -21.67
CA ILE A 21 38.17 30.35 -21.12
C ILE A 21 38.17 31.85 -20.91
N VAL A 22 37.17 32.52 -21.46
CA VAL A 22 36.90 33.95 -21.28
C VAL A 22 35.58 34.09 -20.55
N ASN A 23 35.59 34.81 -19.44
CA ASN A 23 34.44 35.00 -18.58
C ASN A 23 34.13 36.49 -18.42
N ASN A 24 32.85 36.85 -18.55
CA ASN A 24 32.31 38.20 -18.37
C ASN A 24 33.18 39.28 -19.03
N ALA A 25 33.41 39.17 -20.33
CA ALA A 25 34.28 40.09 -21.08
C ALA A 25 33.56 40.77 -22.24
N SER A 26 34.06 41.93 -22.64
CA SER A 26 33.69 42.59 -23.89
C SER A 26 34.90 42.64 -24.81
N ILE A 27 34.77 42.04 -25.99
CA ILE A 27 35.84 41.92 -26.98
C ILE A 27 35.48 42.77 -28.21
N ILE A 28 36.25 43.82 -28.42
CA ILE A 28 36.09 44.80 -29.49
C ILE A 28 37.26 44.66 -30.47
N GLY A 29 37.04 43.90 -31.53
CA GLY A 29 38.04 43.60 -32.55
C GLY A 29 37.87 42.19 -33.12
N VAL A 30 38.80 41.80 -34.00
CA VAL A 30 38.75 40.46 -34.59
C VAL A 30 39.14 39.40 -33.54
N VAL A 31 38.37 38.32 -33.50
CA VAL A 31 38.68 37.08 -32.77
C VAL A 31 39.01 35.99 -33.77
N GLU A 32 40.19 35.38 -33.67
CA GLU A 32 40.66 34.30 -34.53
C GLU A 32 40.99 33.08 -33.67
N VAL A 33 40.44 31.91 -34.04
CA VAL A 33 40.63 30.66 -33.30
C VAL A 33 41.04 29.56 -34.28
N SER A 34 42.13 28.85 -33.99
CA SER A 34 42.69 27.80 -34.85
C SER A 34 43.28 26.65 -34.02
N GLY A 35 43.43 25.48 -34.66
CA GLY A 35 43.93 24.27 -34.01
C GLY A 35 42.82 23.45 -33.37
N ALA A 36 43.15 22.24 -32.90
CA ALA A 36 42.20 21.29 -32.33
C ALA A 36 41.80 21.68 -30.89
N ILE A 37 41.15 22.83 -30.73
CA ILE A 37 40.81 23.44 -29.44
C ILE A 37 39.37 23.96 -29.39
N VAL A 38 38.87 24.13 -28.18
CA VAL A 38 37.60 24.79 -27.89
C VAL A 38 37.87 26.07 -27.11
N LEU A 39 37.41 27.21 -27.64
CA LEU A 39 37.37 28.49 -26.92
C LEU A 39 36.02 28.57 -26.20
N GLN A 40 36.04 28.77 -24.88
CA GLN A 40 34.81 28.94 -24.10
C GLN A 40 34.60 30.41 -23.79
N LEU A 41 33.43 30.92 -24.16
CA LEU A 41 33.00 32.30 -23.95
C LEU A 41 31.80 32.29 -23.01
N ILE A 42 32.01 32.65 -21.75
CA ILE A 42 30.96 32.73 -20.72
C ILE A 42 30.61 34.20 -20.53
N ASP A 43 29.34 34.55 -20.72
CA ASP A 43 28.82 35.93 -20.61
C ASP A 43 29.67 36.96 -21.35
N THR A 44 30.24 36.55 -22.49
CA THR A 44 31.21 37.35 -23.23
C THR A 44 30.59 37.87 -24.51
N GLN A 45 30.64 39.19 -24.68
CA GLN A 45 30.11 39.87 -25.86
C GLN A 45 31.23 40.09 -26.89
N LEU A 46 30.95 39.70 -28.13
CA LEU A 46 31.80 39.97 -29.29
C LEU A 46 31.15 41.07 -30.14
N ASP A 47 31.89 42.13 -30.44
CA ASP A 47 31.44 43.18 -31.37
C ASP A 47 31.42 42.70 -32.83
N GLN A 48 32.27 41.74 -33.17
CA GLN A 48 32.40 41.16 -34.50
C GLN A 48 32.36 39.63 -34.42
N ALA A 49 31.84 38.97 -35.46
CA ALA A 49 31.83 37.52 -35.54
C ALA A 49 33.27 36.96 -35.51
N ALA A 50 33.50 35.94 -34.69
CA ALA A 50 34.79 35.26 -34.61
C ALA A 50 35.08 34.48 -35.89
N SER A 51 36.34 34.53 -36.35
CA SER A 51 36.86 33.71 -37.44
C SER A 51 37.39 32.39 -36.89
N ILE A 52 36.73 31.29 -37.23
CA ILE A 52 37.04 29.94 -36.74
C ILE A 52 37.70 29.15 -37.87
N TYR A 53 38.94 28.72 -37.65
CA TYR A 53 39.73 27.94 -38.61
C TYR A 53 39.67 26.44 -38.30
N THR A 54 40.18 25.64 -39.24
CA THR A 54 40.04 24.18 -39.24
C THR A 54 40.49 23.55 -37.93
N GLY A 55 39.60 22.75 -37.33
CA GLY A 55 39.85 22.02 -36.08
C GLY A 55 39.35 22.72 -34.82
N ALA A 56 39.05 24.03 -34.89
CA ALA A 56 38.61 24.81 -33.73
C ALA A 56 37.07 24.87 -33.62
N SER A 57 36.59 25.08 -32.39
CA SER A 57 35.21 25.47 -32.11
C SER A 57 35.14 26.53 -31.01
N ILE A 58 34.00 27.22 -30.93
CA ILE A 58 33.71 28.18 -29.87
C ILE A 58 32.41 27.78 -29.19
N ASP A 59 32.46 27.57 -27.87
CA ASP A 59 31.28 27.35 -27.05
C ASP A 59 30.87 28.66 -26.38
N TYR A 60 29.62 29.06 -26.60
CA TYR A 60 29.01 30.23 -25.97
C TYR A 60 28.16 29.76 -24.80
N TYR A 61 28.45 30.28 -23.62
CA TYR A 61 27.74 30.02 -22.39
C TYR A 61 27.11 31.30 -21.84
N HIS A 62 25.98 31.15 -21.18
CA HIS A 62 25.30 32.22 -20.45
C HIS A 62 25.04 31.80 -19.02
N THR A 63 25.27 32.69 -18.07
CA THR A 63 24.88 32.49 -16.68
C THR A 63 23.45 32.96 -16.49
N ILE A 64 22.59 32.07 -15.99
CA ILE A 64 21.24 32.42 -15.54
C ILE A 64 21.17 32.37 -14.03
N GLU A 65 20.41 33.30 -13.44
CA GLU A 65 20.12 33.34 -12.02
C GLU A 65 18.68 32.90 -11.82
N MET A 66 18.41 32.11 -10.78
CA MET A 66 17.07 31.58 -10.49
C MET A 66 16.75 31.74 -9.01
N MET A 67 15.48 32.02 -8.72
CA MET A 67 14.95 32.03 -7.36
C MET A 67 13.47 31.63 -7.33
N SER A 68 13.05 31.01 -6.23
CA SER A 68 11.66 30.63 -5.99
C SER A 68 11.12 31.40 -4.80
N THR A 69 9.92 31.93 -4.93
CA THR A 69 9.28 32.74 -3.89
C THR A 69 7.89 32.23 -3.56
N TYR A 70 7.56 32.22 -2.27
CA TYR A 70 6.21 32.04 -1.76
C TYR A 70 5.87 33.23 -0.87
N LEU A 71 4.79 33.96 -1.19
CA LEU A 71 4.40 35.20 -0.50
C LEU A 71 5.56 36.20 -0.38
N ALA A 72 6.34 36.35 -1.46
CA ALA A 72 7.55 37.19 -1.55
C ALA A 72 8.72 36.78 -0.62
N ILE A 73 8.67 35.60 0.00
CA ILE A 73 9.76 35.01 0.77
C ILE A 73 10.47 33.97 -0.10
N VAL A 74 11.79 34.08 -0.20
CA VAL A 74 12.62 33.13 -0.96
C VAL A 74 12.64 31.78 -0.25
N LYS A 75 12.42 30.70 -1.02
CA LYS A 75 12.42 29.33 -0.51
C LYS A 75 13.62 28.54 -1.07
N PRO A 76 14.22 27.63 -0.27
CA PRO A 76 15.16 26.67 -0.80
C PRO A 76 14.48 25.80 -1.85
N THR A 77 15.10 25.66 -3.01
CA THR A 77 14.53 24.92 -4.15
C THR A 77 15.64 24.13 -4.83
N ASN A 78 15.29 22.94 -5.27
CA ASN A 78 16.09 22.14 -6.18
C ASN A 78 15.60 22.41 -7.61
N TYR A 79 16.49 22.93 -8.45
CA TYR A 79 16.19 23.21 -9.85
C TYR A 79 16.78 22.11 -10.72
N HIS A 80 15.96 21.57 -11.60
CA HIS A 80 16.38 20.67 -12.68
C HIS A 80 16.23 21.39 -14.01
N LEU A 81 17.31 21.44 -14.79
CA LEU A 81 17.37 22.13 -16.06
C LEU A 81 17.56 21.08 -17.15
N ASP A 82 16.56 20.92 -18.01
CA ASP A 82 16.60 20.04 -19.18
C ASP A 82 16.86 20.88 -20.43
N ILE A 83 17.99 20.65 -21.09
CA ILE A 83 18.42 21.38 -22.28
C ILE A 83 18.40 20.43 -23.48
N VAL A 84 17.79 20.86 -24.58
CA VAL A 84 17.76 20.12 -25.85
C VAL A 84 18.46 20.93 -26.93
N TYR A 85 19.37 20.30 -27.66
CA TYR A 85 20.18 20.92 -28.71
C TYR A 85 19.72 20.53 -30.13
N SER A 86 20.12 21.32 -31.13
CA SER A 86 19.71 21.15 -32.53
C SER A 86 20.22 19.86 -33.20
N ASN A 87 21.22 19.23 -32.62
CA ASN A 87 21.76 17.93 -33.05
C ASN A 87 21.05 16.73 -32.38
N GLY A 88 20.08 16.99 -31.50
CA GLY A 88 19.37 15.97 -30.73
C GLY A 88 20.05 15.58 -29.42
N ASP A 89 21.17 16.20 -29.06
CA ASP A 89 21.77 15.99 -27.74
C ASP A 89 20.91 16.63 -26.65
N GLU A 90 20.92 16.02 -25.47
CA GLU A 90 20.24 16.50 -24.27
C GLU A 90 21.26 16.66 -23.14
N GLU A 91 21.09 17.68 -22.31
CA GLU A 91 21.92 17.95 -21.14
C GLU A 91 21.03 18.28 -19.93
N GLN A 92 21.37 17.70 -18.78
CA GLN A 92 20.66 17.93 -17.53
C GLN A 92 21.59 18.56 -16.50
N ILE A 93 21.14 19.65 -15.89
CA ILE A 93 21.86 20.33 -14.80
C ILE A 93 20.95 20.34 -13.57
N GLN A 94 21.51 20.05 -12.41
CA GLN A 94 20.81 20.14 -11.14
C GLN A 94 21.56 21.10 -10.21
N VAL A 95 20.84 22.06 -9.65
CA VAL A 95 21.37 23.03 -8.68
C VAL A 95 20.37 23.25 -7.55
N ASP A 96 20.86 23.41 -6.33
CA ASP A 96 20.03 23.61 -5.14
C ASP A 96 20.44 24.85 -4.34
N GLY A 97 19.45 25.54 -3.79
CA GLY A 97 19.67 26.73 -2.98
C GLY A 97 18.47 27.67 -2.97
N THR A 98 18.63 28.86 -2.41
CA THR A 98 17.59 29.91 -2.37
C THR A 98 17.74 30.91 -3.52
N TYR A 99 18.98 31.17 -3.91
CA TYR A 99 19.36 31.99 -5.05
C TYR A 99 20.53 31.26 -5.69
N VAL A 100 20.34 30.79 -6.93
CA VAL A 100 21.29 29.90 -7.59
C VAL A 100 21.63 30.43 -8.96
N GLU A 101 22.87 30.19 -9.37
CA GLU A 101 23.39 30.50 -10.70
C GLU A 101 23.65 29.19 -11.44
N ALA A 102 23.29 29.14 -12.71
CA ALA A 102 23.62 28.02 -13.60
C ALA A 102 24.23 28.56 -14.90
N ILE A 103 25.33 27.94 -15.33
CA ILE A 103 26.00 28.26 -16.59
C ILE A 103 25.48 27.30 -17.65
N ILE A 104 24.86 27.83 -18.70
CA ILE A 104 24.22 27.05 -19.75
C ILE A 104 24.87 27.32 -21.09
N LYS A 105 25.19 26.26 -21.84
CA LYS A 105 25.71 26.38 -23.20
C LYS A 105 24.59 26.70 -24.18
N PHE A 106 24.71 27.81 -24.90
CA PHE A 106 23.70 28.25 -25.87
C PHE A 106 24.01 27.74 -27.27
N THR A 107 25.27 27.81 -27.68
CA THR A 107 25.65 27.35 -29.01
C THR A 107 27.12 26.98 -29.06
N THR A 108 27.42 25.96 -29.83
CA THR A 108 28.75 25.64 -30.30
C THR A 108 28.86 26.05 -31.76
N ARG A 109 29.82 26.92 -32.06
CA ARG A 109 30.15 27.39 -33.40
C ARG A 109 31.37 26.63 -33.92
N TYR A 110 31.30 26.14 -35.15
CA TYR A 110 32.43 25.50 -35.82
C TYR A 110 32.94 26.33 -37.01
N ALA A 111 34.09 25.94 -37.56
CA ALA A 111 34.63 26.51 -38.80
C ALA A 111 33.65 26.39 -39.98
N GLU A 112 32.92 25.28 -40.04
CA GLU A 112 31.85 25.06 -41.01
C GLU A 112 30.48 25.27 -40.34
N SER A 113 29.72 26.25 -40.82
CA SER A 113 28.45 26.64 -40.20
C SER A 113 27.35 25.57 -40.29
N THR A 114 27.52 24.54 -41.12
CA THR A 114 26.58 23.41 -41.18
C THR A 114 26.68 22.50 -39.96
N ASN A 115 27.78 22.58 -39.20
CA ASN A 115 28.05 21.76 -38.03
C ASN A 115 27.68 22.46 -36.73
N ASP A 116 27.22 23.71 -36.79
CA ASP A 116 26.85 24.46 -35.59
C ASP A 116 25.73 23.77 -34.84
N VAL A 117 25.85 23.80 -33.52
CA VAL A 117 24.86 23.27 -32.61
C VAL A 117 24.32 24.43 -31.78
N SER A 118 23.00 24.59 -31.72
CA SER A 118 22.36 25.60 -30.89
C SER A 118 21.35 24.95 -29.97
N MET A 119 21.17 25.51 -28.78
CA MET A 119 20.06 25.20 -27.90
C MET A 119 18.75 25.45 -28.64
N LEU A 120 17.84 24.48 -28.57
CA LEU A 120 16.46 24.62 -29.02
C LEU A 120 15.56 25.05 -27.87
N SER A 121 15.68 24.37 -26.74
CA SER A 121 14.87 24.62 -25.55
C SER A 121 15.63 24.35 -24.27
N LEU A 122 15.30 25.12 -23.25
CA LEU A 122 15.63 24.90 -21.85
C LEU A 122 14.31 24.79 -21.09
N ASN A 123 14.07 23.69 -20.39
CA ASN A 123 12.99 23.55 -19.43
C ASN A 123 13.59 23.56 -18.02
N ILE A 124 13.14 24.49 -17.17
CA ILE A 124 13.60 24.61 -15.79
C ILE A 124 12.45 24.18 -14.89
N ILE A 125 12.68 23.15 -14.09
CA ILE A 125 11.75 22.58 -13.12
C ILE A 125 12.22 22.98 -11.72
N ALA A 126 11.39 23.74 -11.01
CA ALA A 126 11.63 24.21 -9.64
C ALA A 126 10.86 23.31 -8.65
N ASN A 127 11.59 22.48 -7.92
CA ASN A 127 11.05 21.62 -6.87
C ASN A 127 11.40 22.21 -5.49
N SER A 128 10.41 22.80 -4.82
CA SER A 128 10.53 23.34 -3.47
C SER A 128 9.73 22.46 -2.51
N LEU A 129 10.34 22.05 -1.40
CA LEU A 129 9.67 21.23 -0.39
C LEU A 129 8.38 21.90 0.12
N GLY A 130 7.30 21.14 0.20
CA GLY A 130 5.99 21.61 0.68
C GLY A 130 5.19 22.42 -0.35
N HIS A 131 5.65 22.47 -1.61
CA HIS A 131 5.01 23.21 -2.68
C HIS A 131 4.91 22.36 -3.95
N PRO A 132 3.87 22.55 -4.78
CA PRO A 132 3.79 21.91 -6.08
C PRO A 132 4.99 22.29 -6.95
N THR A 133 5.38 21.38 -7.83
CA THR A 133 6.49 21.64 -8.75
C THR A 133 6.07 22.65 -9.81
N GLU A 134 6.88 23.69 -9.99
CA GLU A 134 6.67 24.71 -11.01
C GLU A 134 7.68 24.52 -12.15
N SER A 135 7.28 24.79 -13.40
CA SER A 135 8.20 24.73 -14.53
C SER A 135 8.06 25.91 -15.47
N GLN A 136 9.17 26.30 -16.09
CA GLN A 136 9.22 27.35 -17.12
C GLN A 136 10.13 26.89 -18.25
N SER A 137 9.68 27.11 -19.49
CA SER A 137 10.43 26.77 -20.70
C SER A 137 10.87 28.02 -21.43
N PHE A 138 12.10 27.99 -21.93
CA PHE A 138 12.72 29.08 -22.66
C PHE A 138 13.36 28.57 -23.94
N THR A 139 13.29 29.37 -24.99
CA THR A 139 14.11 29.25 -26.19
C THR A 139 15.41 30.04 -26.03
N MET A 140 16.39 29.77 -26.88
CA MET A 140 17.64 30.54 -26.91
C MET A 140 17.41 32.05 -27.05
N PHE A 141 16.41 32.47 -27.84
CA PHE A 141 16.11 33.89 -28.03
C PHE A 141 15.52 34.54 -26.78
N GLU A 142 14.64 33.84 -26.08
CA GLU A 142 14.04 34.35 -24.84
C GLU A 142 15.09 34.50 -23.74
N LEU A 143 16.03 33.55 -23.63
CA LEU A 143 17.12 33.65 -22.64
C LEU A 143 18.03 34.84 -22.89
N GLN A 144 18.32 35.20 -24.15
CA GLN A 144 19.13 36.38 -24.46
C GLN A 144 18.46 37.71 -24.07
N GLN A 145 17.13 37.71 -23.88
CA GLN A 145 16.35 38.87 -23.49
C GLN A 145 15.86 38.81 -22.04
N LEU A 146 16.22 37.73 -21.33
CA LEU A 146 15.76 37.47 -19.99
C LEU A 146 16.24 38.55 -19.02
N VAL A 147 15.34 39.01 -18.17
CA VAL A 147 15.70 39.82 -17.00
C VAL A 147 15.98 38.86 -15.86
N THR A 148 17.21 38.86 -15.35
CA THR A 148 17.58 38.00 -14.23
C THR A 148 17.12 38.60 -12.89
N PRO A 149 16.80 37.76 -11.89
CA PRO A 149 16.72 36.30 -11.95
C PRO A 149 15.40 35.80 -12.59
N VAL A 150 15.38 34.54 -13.06
CA VAL A 150 14.15 33.81 -13.33
C VAL A 150 13.43 33.60 -11.99
N ILE A 151 12.21 34.13 -11.88
CA ILE A 151 11.42 34.03 -10.65
C ILE A 151 10.34 32.97 -10.82
N PHE A 152 10.38 31.96 -9.97
CA PHE A 152 9.29 30.99 -9.79
C PHE A 152 8.40 31.45 -8.64
N THR A 153 7.10 31.61 -8.90
CA THR A 153 6.12 31.91 -7.85
C THR A 153 5.48 30.60 -7.44
N LEU A 154 5.81 30.12 -6.24
CA LEU A 154 5.33 28.85 -5.71
C LEU A 154 3.87 28.96 -5.30
N ASN A 155 3.08 27.94 -5.63
CA ASN A 155 1.71 27.79 -5.17
C ASN A 155 1.66 27.19 -3.76
N GLU A 156 0.56 27.43 -3.04
CA GLU A 156 0.30 26.78 -1.76
C GLU A 156 -0.22 25.37 -2.01
N ASN A 157 0.27 24.39 -1.25
CA ASN A 157 -0.24 23.03 -1.24
C ASN A 157 -1.19 22.85 -0.05
N GLN A 158 -2.40 22.34 -0.28
CA GLN A 158 -3.29 21.93 0.81
C GLN A 158 -3.04 20.46 1.16
N PRO A 159 -3.24 20.04 2.43
CA PRO A 159 -3.17 18.63 2.74
C PRO A 159 -4.35 17.86 2.12
N PRO A 160 -4.21 16.54 1.88
CA PRO A 160 -5.28 15.71 1.33
C PRO A 160 -6.58 15.80 2.13
N GLN A 161 -7.72 15.74 1.44
CA GLN A 161 -9.03 15.66 2.09
C GLN A 161 -9.53 14.22 2.07
N ILE A 162 -9.82 13.65 3.25
CA ILE A 162 -10.50 12.36 3.39
C ILE A 162 -12.00 12.58 3.15
N ASN A 163 -12.55 11.90 2.14
CA ASN A 163 -13.95 11.98 1.74
C ASN A 163 -14.79 10.90 2.43
N THR A 164 -14.32 9.66 2.43
CA THR A 164 -14.96 8.53 3.11
C THR A 164 -13.92 7.56 3.66
N ILE A 165 -14.31 6.82 4.69
CA ILE A 165 -13.45 5.86 5.36
C ILE A 165 -14.27 4.66 5.86
N SER A 166 -13.70 3.48 5.66
CA SER A 166 -14.18 2.21 6.19
C SER A 166 -13.02 1.52 6.93
N PRO A 167 -13.25 0.89 8.10
CA PRO A 167 -14.52 0.86 8.84
C PRO A 167 -14.87 2.22 9.48
N SER A 168 -16.14 2.40 9.79
CA SER A 168 -16.71 3.49 10.58
C SER A 168 -16.83 3.07 12.06
N SER A 169 -17.12 4.03 12.94
CA SER A 169 -17.26 3.76 14.38
C SER A 169 -18.47 2.91 14.76
N THR A 170 -19.35 2.61 13.81
CA THR A 170 -20.53 1.78 14.02
C THR A 170 -20.38 0.37 13.45
N ASP A 171 -19.29 0.10 12.74
CA ASP A 171 -19.07 -1.21 12.15
C ASP A 171 -18.59 -2.18 13.22
N GLN A 172 -19.19 -3.37 13.22
CA GLN A 172 -18.79 -4.46 14.09
C GLN A 172 -17.72 -5.28 13.38
N ILE A 173 -16.57 -5.43 14.04
CA ILE A 173 -15.44 -6.21 13.53
C ILE A 173 -15.34 -7.45 14.41
N MET A 174 -15.36 -8.64 13.82
CA MET A 174 -15.12 -9.87 14.57
C MET A 174 -13.63 -10.13 14.70
N GLN A 175 -13.21 -10.65 15.85
CA GLN A 175 -11.84 -11.09 16.04
C GLN A 175 -11.47 -12.16 14.99
N THR A 176 -10.20 -12.25 14.62
CA THR A 176 -9.62 -13.24 13.68
C THR A 176 -10.14 -13.20 12.24
N ILE A 177 -11.31 -12.60 11.98
CA ILE A 177 -11.83 -12.39 10.63
C ILE A 177 -11.13 -11.16 10.01
N PRO A 178 -10.53 -11.29 8.81
CA PRO A 178 -9.97 -10.16 8.11
C PRO A 178 -11.07 -9.20 7.66
N PHE A 179 -10.91 -7.91 7.96
CA PHE A 179 -11.73 -6.84 7.42
C PHE A 179 -10.93 -5.93 6.50
N GLU A 180 -11.59 -5.31 5.53
CA GLU A 180 -10.96 -4.36 4.61
C GLU A 180 -11.15 -2.93 5.11
N SER A 181 -10.03 -2.23 5.30
CA SER A 181 -10.04 -0.78 5.48
C SER A 181 -9.85 -0.11 4.13
N ILE A 182 -10.76 0.79 3.77
CA ILE A 182 -10.80 1.49 2.48
C ILE A 182 -10.91 2.98 2.75
N ILE A 183 -10.06 3.77 2.10
CA ILE A 183 -10.06 5.22 2.20
C ILE A 183 -10.35 5.82 0.83
N ASP A 184 -11.24 6.80 0.78
CA ASP A 184 -11.40 7.67 -0.37
C ASP A 184 -10.87 9.05 0.00
N ALA A 185 -9.83 9.49 -0.69
CA ALA A 185 -9.19 10.78 -0.47
C ALA A 185 -9.01 11.52 -1.80
N SER A 186 -9.03 12.85 -1.71
CA SER A 186 -8.79 13.74 -2.85
C SER A 186 -7.83 14.85 -2.45
N ASP A 187 -7.07 15.34 -3.40
CA ASP A 187 -6.08 16.39 -3.21
C ASP A 187 -6.17 17.45 -4.33
N ASP A 188 -5.60 18.65 -4.11
CA ASP A 188 -5.64 19.75 -5.08
C ASP A 188 -4.58 19.63 -6.19
N PHE A 189 -3.44 19.00 -5.90
CA PHE A 189 -2.36 18.79 -6.87
C PHE A 189 -2.05 17.30 -7.15
N ASP A 190 -2.51 16.40 -6.28
CA ASP A 190 -2.27 14.97 -6.40
C ASP A 190 -3.49 14.15 -6.85
N SER A 191 -3.20 13.10 -7.62
CA SER A 191 -4.19 12.07 -7.94
C SER A 191 -4.21 10.99 -6.85
N ALA A 192 -5.29 10.20 -6.77
CA ALA A 192 -5.44 9.13 -5.79
C ALA A 192 -4.26 8.13 -5.72
N SER A 193 -3.59 7.89 -6.85
CA SER A 193 -2.44 6.98 -6.95
C SER A 193 -1.09 7.61 -6.58
N ALA A 194 -1.03 8.94 -6.45
CA ALA A 194 0.18 9.66 -6.04
C ALA A 194 0.29 9.82 -4.52
N MET A 195 -0.81 9.55 -3.79
CA MET A 195 -0.86 9.61 -2.34
C MET A 195 -0.36 8.32 -1.68
N SER A 196 0.09 8.46 -0.44
CA SER A 196 0.43 7.34 0.44
C SER A 196 -0.43 7.35 1.70
N TYR A 197 -0.67 6.17 2.24
CA TYR A 197 -1.61 5.89 3.31
C TYR A 197 -0.89 5.11 4.41
N GLN A 198 -1.16 5.48 5.66
CA GLN A 198 -0.65 4.81 6.84
C GLN A 198 -1.80 4.44 7.77
N TRP A 199 -1.86 3.18 8.16
CA TRP A 199 -2.78 2.64 9.15
C TRP A 199 -2.01 2.38 10.43
N VAL A 200 -2.51 2.86 11.56
CA VAL A 200 -1.98 2.54 12.88
C VAL A 200 -3.13 2.20 13.80
N ILE A 201 -3.13 1.01 14.41
CA ILE A 201 -4.14 0.61 15.39
C ILE A 201 -3.51 0.59 16.77
N THR A 202 -4.17 1.23 17.71
CA THR A 202 -3.80 1.22 19.13
C THR A 202 -4.91 0.62 19.96
N ASN A 203 -4.55 -0.13 21.01
CA ASN A 203 -5.51 -0.64 21.98
C ASN A 203 -5.88 0.41 23.05
N ASP A 204 -6.82 0.07 23.91
CA ASP A 204 -7.26 0.87 25.06
C ASP A 204 -6.12 1.28 26.03
N ALA A 205 -5.07 0.46 26.13
CA ALA A 205 -3.86 0.75 26.89
C ALA A 205 -2.89 1.74 26.19
N GLY A 206 -3.21 2.16 24.96
CA GLY A 206 -2.39 3.05 24.14
C GLY A 206 -1.17 2.39 23.48
N SER A 207 -1.12 1.05 23.47
CA SER A 207 -0.08 0.29 22.76
C SER A 207 -0.46 0.14 21.29
N GLU A 208 0.51 0.36 20.41
CA GLU A 208 0.39 0.01 18.99
C GLU A 208 0.30 -1.51 18.85
N VAL A 209 -0.73 -1.99 18.16
CA VAL A 209 -0.95 -3.42 17.88
C VAL A 209 -0.83 -3.75 16.40
N TYR A 210 -0.96 -2.74 15.53
CA TYR A 210 -0.85 -2.88 14.08
C TYR A 210 -0.35 -1.58 13.46
N SER A 211 0.52 -1.68 12.45
CA SER A 211 1.00 -0.54 11.67
C SER A 211 1.34 -0.99 10.26
N TYR A 212 0.85 -0.25 9.27
CA TYR A 212 1.06 -0.56 7.86
C TYR A 212 1.10 0.70 7.00
N ASN A 213 1.97 0.72 5.99
CA ASN A 213 2.09 1.80 5.03
C ASN A 213 1.88 1.26 3.61
N SER A 214 1.14 1.98 2.79
CA SER A 214 0.82 1.58 1.41
C SER A 214 0.63 2.80 0.50
N ASN A 215 0.79 2.59 -0.80
CA ASN A 215 0.34 3.55 -1.83
C ASN A 215 -1.04 3.16 -2.38
N ASN A 216 -1.58 2.01 -1.97
CA ASN A 216 -2.97 1.64 -2.24
C ASN A 216 -3.85 2.29 -1.18
N TYR A 217 -5.07 2.64 -1.57
CA TYR A 217 -6.07 3.25 -0.69
C TYR A 217 -6.81 2.23 0.20
N ASN A 218 -6.46 0.95 0.09
CA ASN A 218 -7.04 -0.13 0.86
C ASN A 218 -5.99 -1.01 1.55
N ASN A 219 -6.43 -1.68 2.63
CA ASN A 219 -5.61 -2.59 3.40
C ASN A 219 -6.49 -3.64 4.10
N THR A 220 -6.08 -4.91 4.09
CA THR A 220 -6.77 -5.99 4.81
C THR A 220 -6.12 -6.18 6.17
N ILE A 221 -6.93 -6.15 7.24
CA ILE A 221 -6.48 -6.13 8.62
C ILE A 221 -7.17 -7.26 9.39
N THR A 222 -6.42 -7.94 10.25
CA THR A 222 -6.94 -8.95 11.18
C THR A 222 -6.54 -8.59 12.61
N LEU A 223 -7.49 -8.60 13.53
CA LEU A 223 -7.27 -8.35 14.95
C LEU A 223 -7.63 -9.60 15.75
N ASN A 224 -6.69 -10.10 16.57
CA ASN A 224 -6.82 -11.41 17.21
C ASN A 224 -7.44 -11.37 18.61
N SER A 225 -7.81 -10.19 19.09
CA SER A 225 -8.32 -10.04 20.44
C SER A 225 -9.52 -9.10 20.42
N PRO A 226 -10.56 -9.40 21.20
CA PRO A 226 -11.72 -8.53 21.32
C PRO A 226 -11.35 -7.32 22.20
N GLY A 227 -12.05 -6.22 22.00
CA GLY A 227 -11.88 -4.99 22.77
C GLY A 227 -12.03 -3.72 21.96
N SER A 228 -11.78 -2.59 22.61
CA SER A 228 -11.83 -1.28 21.98
C SER A 228 -10.47 -0.88 21.42
N TYR A 229 -10.46 -0.41 20.18
CA TYR A 229 -9.26 0.04 19.48
C TYR A 229 -9.48 1.42 18.86
N LEU A 230 -8.38 2.11 18.58
CA LEU A 230 -8.37 3.33 17.78
C LEU A 230 -7.58 3.07 16.50
N LEU A 231 -8.27 3.14 15.37
CA LEU A 231 -7.68 3.14 14.03
C LEU A 231 -7.34 4.57 13.63
N LYS A 232 -6.05 4.89 13.58
CA LYS A 232 -5.54 6.14 13.03
C LYS A 232 -5.13 5.93 11.58
N ILE A 233 -5.68 6.73 10.69
CA ILE A 233 -5.27 6.83 9.29
C ILE A 233 -4.52 8.14 9.08
N VAL A 234 -3.40 8.06 8.37
CA VAL A 234 -2.68 9.24 7.85
C VAL A 234 -2.62 9.14 6.34
N VAL A 235 -3.09 10.17 5.64
CA VAL A 235 -2.97 10.30 4.19
C VAL A 235 -1.95 11.40 3.90
N ILE A 236 -0.97 11.11 3.04
CA ILE A 236 0.16 11.98 2.73
C ILE A 236 0.24 12.18 1.21
N ASP A 237 0.33 13.43 0.77
CA ASP A 237 0.50 13.80 -0.64
C ASP A 237 1.97 13.77 -1.11
N SER A 238 2.22 14.06 -2.39
CA SER A 238 3.57 14.10 -2.96
C SER A 238 4.39 15.30 -2.48
N ASN A 239 3.73 16.31 -1.93
CA ASN A 239 4.32 17.52 -1.37
C ASN A 239 4.53 17.45 0.15
N GLN A 240 4.35 16.27 0.75
CA GLN A 240 4.52 15.96 2.17
C GLN A 240 3.53 16.64 3.12
N ALA A 241 2.41 17.19 2.62
CA ALA A 241 1.32 17.58 3.52
C ALA A 241 0.46 16.36 3.85
N GLN A 242 -0.12 16.37 5.05
CA GLN A 242 -0.78 15.20 5.62
C GLN A 242 -2.09 15.56 6.30
N THR A 243 -3.04 14.63 6.22
CA THR A 243 -4.30 14.65 6.97
C THR A 243 -4.41 13.38 7.80
N GLU A 244 -4.91 13.53 9.02
CA GLU A 244 -5.04 12.44 9.99
C GLU A 244 -6.50 12.31 10.42
N GLU A 245 -7.00 11.08 10.48
CA GLU A 245 -8.33 10.73 11.01
C GLU A 245 -8.20 9.60 12.03
N ILE A 246 -8.95 9.66 13.13
CA ILE A 246 -8.94 8.63 14.18
C ILE A 246 -10.35 8.10 14.38
N ILE A 247 -10.51 6.79 14.17
CA ILE A 247 -11.79 6.10 14.25
C ILE A 247 -11.74 5.10 15.40
N PRO A 248 -12.63 5.22 16.39
CA PRO A 248 -12.81 4.17 17.38
C PRO A 248 -13.48 2.98 16.71
N ILE A 249 -12.90 1.79 16.86
CA ILE A 249 -13.47 0.53 16.38
C ILE A 249 -13.62 -0.44 17.56
N GLU A 250 -14.64 -1.27 17.51
CA GLU A 250 -14.89 -2.31 18.50
C GLU A 250 -14.72 -3.67 17.84
N VAL A 251 -13.86 -4.49 18.44
CA VAL A 251 -13.67 -5.88 18.02
C VAL A 251 -14.46 -6.77 18.97
N ILE A 252 -15.44 -7.48 18.43
CA ILE A 252 -16.26 -8.45 19.16
C ILE A 252 -15.64 -9.85 19.06
N LEU A 253 -16.13 -10.75 19.91
CA LEU A 253 -15.79 -12.17 19.83
C LEU A 253 -16.25 -12.76 18.49
N LEU A 254 -15.67 -13.90 18.12
CA LEU A 254 -16.07 -14.65 16.93
C LEU A 254 -17.45 -15.26 17.18
N ASP A 255 -18.27 -15.31 16.14
CA ASP A 255 -19.64 -15.84 16.10
C ASP A 255 -19.76 -16.53 14.73
N SER A 256 -19.33 -17.79 14.67
CA SER A 256 -19.07 -18.53 13.44
C SER A 256 -20.35 -18.92 12.69
N ASP A 257 -21.42 -19.25 13.41
CA ASP A 257 -22.73 -19.58 12.85
C ASP A 257 -23.69 -18.37 12.76
N GLY A 258 -23.28 -17.22 13.32
CA GLY A 258 -24.00 -15.95 13.23
C GLY A 258 -25.28 -15.92 14.05
N ASP A 259 -25.36 -16.68 15.13
CA ASP A 259 -26.57 -16.82 15.92
C ASP A 259 -26.61 -16.02 17.22
N TYR A 260 -25.59 -15.19 17.47
CA TYR A 260 -25.57 -14.23 18.57
C TYR A 260 -26.54 -13.06 18.34
N LEU A 261 -27.83 -13.39 18.33
CA LEU A 261 -28.96 -12.52 18.09
C LEU A 261 -29.59 -12.07 19.40
N SER A 262 -30.50 -11.09 19.31
CA SER A 262 -31.22 -10.56 20.49
C SER A 262 -32.10 -11.57 21.24
N THR A 263 -32.33 -12.76 20.67
CA THR A 263 -33.07 -13.86 21.29
C THR A 263 -32.18 -14.78 22.12
N CYS A 264 -30.87 -14.66 21.97
CA CYS A 264 -29.89 -15.38 22.77
C CYS A 264 -29.90 -14.88 24.22
N ASP A 265 -29.95 -15.80 25.18
CA ASP A 265 -29.84 -15.46 26.60
C ASP A 265 -28.37 -15.52 27.04
N ASP A 266 -27.72 -14.36 27.18
CA ASP A 266 -26.33 -14.21 27.62
C ASP A 266 -26.00 -14.89 28.98
N THR A 267 -27.02 -15.29 29.76
CA THR A 267 -26.80 -16.00 31.03
C THR A 267 -26.70 -17.51 30.87
N THR A 268 -27.31 -18.04 29.81
CA THR A 268 -27.35 -19.48 29.54
C THR A 268 -26.74 -19.87 28.20
N TRP A 269 -26.40 -18.91 27.33
CA TRP A 269 -25.89 -19.12 25.96
C TRP A 269 -26.78 -20.10 25.18
N PHE A 270 -28.09 -19.89 25.29
CA PHE A 270 -29.09 -20.76 24.71
C PHE A 270 -30.31 -19.95 24.26
N ASP A 271 -30.71 -20.13 23.01
CA ASP A 271 -31.92 -19.52 22.46
C ASP A 271 -33.10 -20.46 22.65
N LEU A 272 -34.00 -20.12 23.57
CA LEU A 272 -35.21 -20.92 23.81
C LEU A 272 -36.18 -20.94 22.62
N ALA A 273 -36.22 -19.87 21.83
CA ALA A 273 -37.09 -19.76 20.66
C ALA A 273 -36.60 -20.65 19.51
N ALA A 274 -35.29 -20.70 19.29
CA ALA A 274 -34.66 -21.58 18.31
C ALA A 274 -34.36 -22.99 18.86
N SER A 275 -34.39 -23.17 20.17
CA SER A 275 -34.06 -24.41 20.89
C SER A 275 -32.65 -24.95 20.58
N ARG A 276 -31.67 -24.05 20.52
CA ARG A 276 -30.26 -24.32 20.23
C ARG A 276 -29.32 -23.48 21.11
N SER A 277 -28.07 -23.90 21.22
CA SER A 277 -27.01 -23.08 21.82
C SER A 277 -26.83 -21.82 20.98
N CYS A 278 -26.37 -20.74 21.60
CA CYS A 278 -26.14 -19.50 20.87
C CYS A 278 -25.08 -18.63 21.53
N GLY A 279 -24.47 -17.76 20.73
CA GLY A 279 -23.59 -16.71 21.21
C GLY A 279 -22.23 -16.74 20.54
N PRO A 280 -21.22 -16.10 21.15
CA PRO A 280 -19.87 -16.18 20.61
C PRO A 280 -19.25 -17.57 20.83
N ASP A 281 -18.37 -18.00 19.92
CA ASP A 281 -17.77 -19.36 19.86
C ASP A 281 -17.11 -19.84 21.17
N VAL A 282 -16.72 -18.92 22.04
CA VAL A 282 -16.12 -19.26 23.35
C VAL A 282 -17.15 -19.67 24.40
N TYR A 283 -18.43 -19.49 24.11
CA TYR A 283 -19.56 -19.69 25.00
C TYR A 283 -20.69 -20.50 24.35
N ASP A 284 -20.71 -20.58 23.03
CA ASP A 284 -21.47 -21.57 22.30
C ASP A 284 -20.84 -22.97 22.47
N ASP A 285 -21.67 -24.00 22.43
CA ASP A 285 -21.24 -25.41 22.50
C ASP A 285 -21.41 -26.11 21.12
N ASP A 286 -21.90 -25.41 20.09
CA ASP A 286 -22.26 -25.90 18.74
C ASP A 286 -22.03 -24.78 17.70
N ASP A 287 -20.77 -24.51 17.35
CA ASP A 287 -20.29 -23.32 16.61
C ASP A 287 -20.69 -23.28 15.11
N ASP A 288 -21.27 -24.35 14.57
CA ASP A 288 -21.79 -24.43 13.20
C ASP A 288 -23.29 -24.78 13.13
N ASN A 289 -23.92 -25.02 14.28
CA ASN A 289 -25.34 -25.24 14.45
C ASN A 289 -25.89 -26.47 13.72
N ASP A 290 -25.08 -27.53 13.60
CA ASP A 290 -25.47 -28.82 13.00
C ASP A 290 -26.19 -29.76 14.00
N GLY A 291 -26.14 -29.42 15.29
CA GLY A 291 -26.79 -30.14 16.38
C GLY A 291 -25.88 -31.15 17.12
N ILE A 292 -24.61 -31.25 16.72
CA ILE A 292 -23.55 -31.97 17.40
C ILE A 292 -22.70 -30.94 18.15
N ILE A 293 -22.42 -31.23 19.43
CA ILE A 293 -21.62 -30.31 20.23
C ILE A 293 -20.15 -30.35 19.79
N ASP A 294 -19.45 -29.21 19.79
CA ASP A 294 -18.07 -29.07 19.31
C ASP A 294 -17.11 -30.12 19.92
N SER A 295 -17.33 -30.45 21.19
CA SER A 295 -16.48 -31.43 21.91
C SER A 295 -16.61 -32.88 21.41
N ARG A 296 -17.60 -33.15 20.56
CA ARG A 296 -17.92 -34.45 19.94
C ARG A 296 -17.98 -34.34 18.41
N ASP A 297 -17.61 -33.19 17.88
CA ASP A 297 -17.59 -32.90 16.47
C ASP A 297 -16.14 -32.87 16.00
N ASP A 298 -15.81 -33.66 14.98
CA ASP A 298 -14.47 -33.68 14.39
C ASP A 298 -14.22 -32.47 13.45
N TRP A 299 -15.29 -31.78 13.01
CA TRP A 299 -15.28 -30.50 12.29
C TRP A 299 -16.24 -29.46 12.90
N PRO A 300 -15.94 -28.89 14.09
CA PRO A 300 -16.84 -27.98 14.83
C PRO A 300 -17.28 -26.68 14.14
N LEU A 301 -16.80 -26.39 12.92
CA LEU A 301 -17.09 -25.16 12.18
C LEU A 301 -17.69 -25.47 10.80
N ASP A 302 -17.97 -26.74 10.49
CA ASP A 302 -18.48 -27.18 9.20
C ASP A 302 -19.74 -28.02 9.38
N ALA A 303 -20.89 -27.34 9.33
CA ALA A 303 -22.20 -27.95 9.55
C ALA A 303 -22.59 -29.08 8.58
N CYS A 304 -21.75 -29.39 7.59
CA CYS A 304 -21.96 -30.51 6.68
C CYS A 304 -21.39 -31.84 7.20
N ALA A 305 -20.49 -31.85 8.18
CA ALA A 305 -19.81 -33.07 8.58
C ALA A 305 -19.38 -33.02 10.04
N TRP A 306 -19.53 -34.13 10.77
CA TRP A 306 -19.21 -34.18 12.20
C TRP A 306 -18.45 -35.43 12.65
N GLN A 307 -18.43 -36.49 11.85
CA GLN A 307 -17.97 -37.82 12.27
C GLN A 307 -16.76 -38.30 11.45
N ASP A 308 -15.67 -38.67 12.13
CA ASP A 308 -14.49 -39.36 11.58
C ASP A 308 -14.27 -40.69 12.34
N THR A 309 -14.79 -41.80 11.82
CA THR A 309 -14.81 -43.07 12.57
C THR A 309 -13.41 -43.71 12.70
N ASP A 310 -12.56 -43.63 11.68
CA ASP A 310 -11.22 -44.23 11.68
C ASP A 310 -10.09 -43.23 12.01
N GLY A 311 -10.40 -41.93 12.05
CA GLY A 311 -9.50 -40.85 12.43
C GLY A 311 -8.51 -40.48 11.34
N ASP A 312 -8.83 -40.72 10.07
CA ASP A 312 -7.96 -40.42 8.94
C ASP A 312 -8.02 -38.95 8.47
N GLY A 313 -8.98 -38.19 9.01
CA GLY A 313 -9.21 -36.78 8.71
C GLY A 313 -10.15 -36.53 7.52
N GLN A 314 -10.89 -37.54 7.08
CA GLN A 314 -11.99 -37.44 6.11
C GLN A 314 -13.31 -37.79 6.82
N PRO A 315 -14.42 -37.08 6.53
CA PRO A 315 -15.69 -37.35 7.18
C PRO A 315 -16.40 -38.57 6.63
N ASP A 316 -17.02 -39.37 7.50
CA ASP A 316 -17.84 -40.54 7.12
C ASP A 316 -19.01 -40.14 6.19
N GLU A 317 -19.62 -38.97 6.42
CA GLU A 317 -20.75 -38.48 5.63
C GLU A 317 -20.69 -36.95 5.50
N VAL A 318 -20.96 -36.42 4.29
CA VAL A 318 -21.06 -34.97 4.04
C VAL A 318 -22.50 -34.61 3.69
N ASN A 319 -23.23 -34.10 4.70
CA ASN A 319 -24.65 -33.75 4.63
C ASN A 319 -24.89 -32.28 4.96
N CYS A 320 -24.80 -31.42 3.94
CA CYS A 320 -24.99 -29.99 4.14
C CYS A 320 -26.47 -29.58 4.37
N PRO A 321 -26.73 -28.74 5.38
CA PRO A 321 -27.98 -27.99 5.51
C PRO A 321 -28.30 -27.13 4.28
N GLU A 322 -29.57 -26.73 4.12
CA GLU A 322 -29.99 -25.95 2.95
C GLU A 322 -29.24 -24.61 2.86
N GLY A 323 -28.47 -24.42 1.79
CA GLY A 323 -27.72 -23.18 1.53
C GLY A 323 -26.29 -23.17 2.05
N VAL A 324 -25.86 -24.22 2.75
CA VAL A 324 -24.47 -24.46 3.17
C VAL A 324 -23.79 -25.36 2.14
N VAL A 325 -22.50 -25.14 1.94
CA VAL A 325 -21.63 -25.98 1.10
C VAL A 325 -20.32 -26.19 1.83
N SER A 326 -19.79 -27.41 1.77
CA SER A 326 -18.48 -27.76 2.30
C SER A 326 -17.51 -28.11 1.18
N ASP A 327 -16.22 -27.86 1.43
CA ASP A 327 -15.11 -28.31 0.58
C ASP A 327 -14.60 -29.71 0.99
N LEU A 328 -15.17 -30.30 2.04
CA LEU A 328 -14.85 -31.66 2.50
C LEU A 328 -15.32 -32.71 1.49
N PHE A 329 -14.65 -33.86 1.53
CA PHE A 329 -14.96 -35.01 0.68
C PHE A 329 -15.22 -36.22 1.58
N GLU A 330 -16.38 -36.85 1.40
CA GLU A 330 -16.79 -38.06 2.11
C GLU A 330 -15.73 -39.16 1.95
N ASP A 331 -15.40 -39.81 3.07
CA ASP A 331 -14.49 -40.93 3.06
C ASP A 331 -15.09 -42.13 2.31
N GLN A 332 -14.23 -43.06 1.91
CA GLN A 332 -14.65 -44.26 1.19
C GLN A 332 -14.42 -45.54 1.99
N ASP A 333 -13.90 -45.48 3.22
CA ASP A 333 -13.53 -46.61 4.07
C ASP A 333 -13.68 -46.24 5.56
N ASP A 334 -14.92 -45.97 6.01
CA ASP A 334 -15.22 -45.37 7.32
C ASP A 334 -14.57 -46.07 8.54
N ASP A 335 -14.27 -47.37 8.44
CA ASP A 335 -13.65 -48.16 9.53
C ASP A 335 -12.16 -48.48 9.32
N GLY A 336 -11.59 -48.00 8.21
CA GLY A 336 -10.19 -48.15 7.85
C GLY A 336 -9.71 -49.59 7.69
N ASP A 337 -10.62 -50.54 7.41
CA ASP A 337 -10.27 -51.96 7.27
C ASP A 337 -9.69 -52.31 5.88
N GLY A 338 -9.75 -51.36 4.94
CA GLY A 338 -9.25 -51.48 3.57
C GLY A 338 -10.29 -51.99 2.57
N ILE A 339 -11.57 -52.05 2.95
CA ILE A 339 -12.69 -52.44 2.10
C ILE A 339 -13.63 -51.23 1.96
N PRO A 340 -13.75 -50.64 0.75
CA PRO A 340 -14.57 -49.45 0.60
C PRO A 340 -16.05 -49.65 0.97
N ASP A 341 -16.71 -48.63 1.54
CA ASP A 341 -18.08 -48.72 2.08
C ASP A 341 -19.10 -49.17 1.04
N VAL A 342 -18.90 -48.77 -0.22
CA VAL A 342 -19.75 -49.18 -1.35
C VAL A 342 -19.68 -50.69 -1.64
N LEU A 343 -18.66 -51.38 -1.13
CA LEU A 343 -18.44 -52.82 -1.20
C LEU A 343 -18.70 -53.52 0.14
N GLU A 344 -18.86 -52.78 1.22
CA GLU A 344 -19.40 -53.24 2.49
C GLU A 344 -20.90 -53.50 2.35
N GLY A 345 -21.27 -54.74 2.04
CA GLY A 345 -22.68 -55.14 1.99
C GLY A 345 -23.28 -55.12 3.39
N THR A 346 -23.83 -53.99 3.83
CA THR A 346 -24.45 -53.76 5.15
C THR A 346 -23.72 -54.56 6.23
N SER A 347 -22.51 -54.12 6.57
CA SER A 347 -21.86 -54.49 7.83
C SER A 347 -22.93 -54.37 8.92
N ASP A 348 -23.22 -55.50 9.58
CA ASP A 348 -24.14 -55.58 10.70
C ASP A 348 -23.67 -54.56 11.73
N LYS A 349 -24.25 -53.35 11.73
CA LYS A 349 -24.31 -52.50 12.91
C LYS A 349 -24.74 -53.47 14.00
N SER A 350 -23.85 -53.74 14.95
CA SER A 350 -24.19 -54.55 16.10
C SER A 350 -25.19 -53.74 16.90
N ASP A 351 -26.43 -53.72 16.44
CA ASP A 351 -27.58 -53.36 17.23
C ASP A 351 -27.40 -54.17 18.49
N GLY A 352 -27.37 -53.48 19.63
CA GLY A 352 -27.36 -54.05 20.97
C GLY A 352 -28.63 -54.86 21.20
N GLN A 353 -28.82 -55.92 20.44
CA GLN A 353 -29.90 -56.86 20.55
C GLN A 353 -29.59 -57.67 21.79
N PHE A 354 -30.17 -57.24 22.91
CA PHE A 354 -30.11 -57.97 24.16
C PHE A 354 -30.36 -59.45 23.88
N ASN A 355 -29.32 -60.26 24.08
CA ASN A 355 -29.36 -61.70 23.87
C ASN A 355 -30.63 -62.25 24.54
N LEU A 356 -31.43 -63.04 23.83
CA LEU A 356 -32.66 -63.63 24.37
C LEU A 356 -32.40 -64.33 25.72
N VAL A 357 -31.18 -64.86 25.92
CA VAL A 357 -30.73 -65.45 27.17
C VAL A 357 -30.56 -64.41 28.30
N THR A 358 -30.02 -63.22 28.03
CA THR A 358 -29.92 -62.16 29.04
C THR A 358 -31.28 -61.56 29.39
N LEU A 359 -32.17 -61.39 28.41
CA LEU A 359 -33.57 -60.98 28.67
C LEU A 359 -34.32 -62.02 29.52
N ILE A 360 -34.18 -63.32 29.19
CA ILE A 360 -34.77 -64.41 29.98
C ILE A 360 -34.19 -64.45 31.40
N LEU A 361 -32.88 -64.27 31.56
CA LEU A 361 -32.24 -64.22 32.88
C LEU A 361 -32.72 -63.03 33.72
N LEU A 362 -32.94 -61.86 33.11
CA LEU A 362 -33.42 -60.67 33.81
C LEU A 362 -34.88 -60.85 34.26
N VAL A 363 -35.73 -61.43 33.40
CA VAL A 363 -37.12 -61.77 33.74
C VAL A 363 -37.18 -62.83 34.85
N ILE A 364 -36.36 -63.88 34.78
CA ILE A 364 -36.28 -64.89 35.85
C ILE A 364 -35.79 -64.26 37.16
N GLY A 365 -34.80 -63.37 37.10
CA GLY A 365 -34.30 -62.62 38.26
C GLY A 365 -35.40 -61.79 38.93
N ILE A 366 -36.20 -61.07 38.15
CA ILE A 366 -37.34 -60.29 38.67
C ILE A 366 -38.40 -61.20 39.29
N VAL A 367 -38.73 -62.33 38.66
CA VAL A 367 -39.71 -63.29 39.21
C VAL A 367 -39.24 -63.90 40.54
N VAL A 368 -37.94 -64.21 40.66
CA VAL A 368 -37.35 -64.72 41.90
C VAL A 368 -37.39 -63.66 43.01
N VAL A 369 -37.08 -62.40 42.70
CA VAL A 369 -37.16 -61.28 43.66
C VAL A 369 -38.61 -61.03 44.10
N ILE A 370 -39.58 -61.07 43.17
CA ILE A 370 -41.00 -60.92 43.50
C ILE A 370 -41.47 -62.09 44.37
N MET A 371 -41.11 -63.33 44.05
CA MET A 371 -41.41 -64.48 44.92
C MET A 371 -40.79 -64.34 46.30
N PHE A 372 -39.56 -63.83 46.39
CA PHE A 372 -38.89 -63.61 47.67
C PHE A 372 -39.60 -62.55 48.51
N VAL A 373 -40.00 -61.42 47.90
CA VAL A 373 -40.75 -60.34 48.57
C VAL A 373 -42.17 -60.78 48.98
N VAL A 374 -42.84 -61.60 48.17
CA VAL A 374 -44.15 -62.17 48.52
C VAL A 374 -44.02 -63.19 49.67
N ARG A 375 -42.94 -63.97 49.70
CA ARG A 375 -42.67 -64.93 50.77
C ARG A 375 -42.28 -64.26 52.08
N THR A 376 -41.52 -63.15 52.04
CA THR A 376 -41.19 -62.38 53.25
C THR A 376 -42.39 -61.61 53.81
N ARG A 377 -43.32 -61.15 52.95
CA ARG A 377 -44.58 -60.53 53.40
C ARG A 377 -45.57 -61.49 54.05
N LYS A 378 -45.59 -62.77 53.65
CA LYS A 378 -46.45 -63.81 54.26
C LYS A 378 -45.88 -64.41 55.55
N GLY A 379 -44.61 -64.19 55.87
CA GLY A 379 -43.99 -64.62 57.13
C GLY A 379 -44.14 -63.64 58.30
N LEU A 380 -44.84 -62.52 58.11
CA LEU A 380 -45.00 -61.43 59.09
C LEU A 380 -46.44 -61.29 59.62
N GLN A 381 -47.30 -62.31 59.40
CA GLN A 381 -48.70 -62.33 59.86
C GLN A 381 -49.08 -63.60 60.65
N GLU A 382 -48.12 -64.27 61.30
CA GLU A 382 -48.42 -65.17 62.44
C GLU A 382 -47.68 -64.71 63.70
#